data_AF-A0A925PPW5-F1
#
_entry.id   AF-A0A925PPW5-F1
#
_cell.length_a   1.000
_cell.length_b   1.000
_cell.length_c   1.000
_cell.angle_alpha   90.00
_cell.angle_beta   90.00
_cell.angle_gamma   90.00
#
_symmetry.space_group_name_H-M   'P 1'
#
loop_
_entity.id
_entity.type
_entity.pdbx_description
1 polymer ?
#
loop_
_entity_poly.entity_id
_entity_poly.type
_entity_poly.pdbx_seq_one_letter_code
_entity_poly.pdbx_strand_id
1 'polypeptide(L)' 'MIIGIGNDMIDIRRVERTIERYGERFLERVFTPAERQKSDARAERAASYAKRFAAKEA' A
#
# COMPACT_ATOMS: atom_id res chain seq x y z
N MET A 1 7.58 16.45 -22.76
CA MET A 1 8.45 17.02 -21.71
C MET A 1 8.16 16.29 -20.41
N ILE A 2 9.16 15.70 -19.76
CA ILE A 2 8.99 15.04 -18.45
C ILE A 2 8.93 16.15 -17.38
N ILE A 3 7.91 16.11 -16.51
CA ILE A 3 7.71 17.11 -15.43
C ILE A 3 8.47 16.71 -14.17
N GLY A 4 8.61 15.42 -13.91
CA GLY A 4 9.35 14.85 -12.79
C GLY A 4 9.42 13.33 -12.89
N ILE A 5 10.32 12.73 -12.10
CA ILE A 5 10.45 11.28 -11.94
C ILE A 5 10.50 10.95 -10.46
N GLY A 6 10.01 9.77 -10.11
CA GLY A 6 10.00 9.24 -8.76
C GLY A 6 10.25 7.75 -8.75
N ASN A 7 10.91 7.27 -7.69
CA ASN A 7 11.17 5.86 -7.48
C ASN A 7 11.09 5.57 -5.98
N ASP A 8 10.37 4.51 -5.62
CA ASP A 8 10.32 4.03 -4.24
C ASP A 8 10.47 2.51 -4.19
N MET A 9 11.00 2.03 -3.06
CA MET A 9 11.16 0.62 -2.76
C MET A 9 10.67 0.33 -1.35
N ILE A 10 9.81 -0.68 -1.22
CA ILE A 10 9.21 -1.03 0.06
C ILE A 10 9.26 -2.54 0.34
N ASP A 11 9.59 -2.88 1.59
CA ASP A 11 9.52 -4.24 2.10
C ASP A 11 8.06 -4.61 2.44
N ILE A 12 7.53 -5.65 1.80
CA ILE A 12 6.18 -6.16 2.04
C ILE A 12 5.96 -6.48 3.52
N ARG A 13 6.96 -7.04 4.20
CA ARG A 13 6.88 -7.41 5.62
C ARG A 13 6.72 -6.19 6.52
N ARG A 14 7.24 -5.02 6.11
CA ARG A 14 7.04 -3.76 6.84
C ARG A 14 5.60 -3.31 6.75
N VAL A 15 4.99 -3.42 5.57
CA VAL A 15 3.58 -3.05 5.36
C VAL A 15 2.66 -4.01 6.09
N GLU A 16 2.96 -5.31 6.04
CA GLU A 16 2.24 -6.34 6.80
C GLU A 16 2.24 -6.03 8.31
N ARG A 17 3.42 -5.83 8.93
CA ARG A 17 3.52 -5.46 10.36
C ARG A 17 2.80 -4.16 10.69
N THR A 18 2.75 -3.21 9.75
CA THR A 18 2.04 -1.94 9.94
C THR A 18 0.53 -2.15 9.94
N ILE A 19 0.02 -2.98 9.02
CA ILE A 19 -1.40 -3.37 8.98
C ILE A 19 -1.76 -4.15 10.24
N GLU A 20 -0.93 -5.09 10.69
CA GLU A 20 -1.16 -5.83 11.93
C GLU A 20 -1.21 -4.90 13.16
N ARG A 21 -0.31 -3.91 13.22
CA ARG A 21 -0.21 -2.99 14.37
C ARG A 21 -1.33 -1.97 14.42
N TYR A 22 -1.77 -1.44 13.28
CA TYR A 22 -2.69 -0.29 13.22
C TYR A 22 -4.04 -0.61 12.59
N GLY A 23 -4.19 -1.76 11.93
CA GLY A 23 -5.43 -2.24 11.34
C GLY A 23 -6.07 -1.23 10.37
N GLU A 24 -7.39 -1.12 10.47
CA GLU A 24 -8.20 -0.23 9.63
C GLU A 24 -7.76 1.23 9.69
N ARG A 25 -7.28 1.72 10.83
CA ARG A 25 -6.85 3.13 10.96
C ARG A 25 -5.73 3.48 9.95
N PHE A 26 -4.81 2.55 9.71
CA PHE A 26 -3.77 2.74 8.69
C PHE A 26 -4.36 2.61 7.28
N LEU A 27 -5.20 1.60 7.07
CA LEU A 27 -5.76 1.32 5.75
C LEU A 27 -6.66 2.46 5.25
N GLU A 28 -7.50 3.01 6.11
CA GLU A 28 -8.40 4.12 5.79
C GLU A 28 -7.67 5.43 5.53
N ARG A 29 -6.54 5.64 6.22
CA ARG A 29 -5.73 6.86 6.06
C ARG A 29 -4.99 6.90 4.72
N VAL A 30 -4.56 5.75 4.21
CA VAL A 30 -3.63 5.69 3.06
C VAL A 30 -4.32 5.23 1.77
N PHE A 31 -5.34 4.37 1.88
CA PHE A 31 -5.98 3.75 0.73
C PHE A 31 -7.44 4.15 0.62
N THR A 32 -7.88 4.38 -0.62
CA THR A 32 -9.29 4.57 -0.95
C THR A 32 -10.09 3.28 -0.74
N PRO A 33 -11.43 3.36 -0.61
CA PRO A 33 -12.27 2.17 -0.46
C PRO A 33 -12.08 1.14 -1.59
N ALA A 34 -11.95 1.59 -2.83
CA ALA A 34 -11.75 0.72 -3.99
C ALA A 34 -10.37 0.03 -3.97
N GLU A 35 -9.32 0.70 -3.47
CA GLU A 35 -8.00 0.09 -3.31
C GLU A 35 -7.99 -0.97 -2.22
N ARG A 36 -8.68 -0.73 -1.10
CA ARG A 36 -8.84 -1.71 -0.02
C ARG A 36 -9.56 -2.96 -0.50
N GLN A 37 -10.74 -2.79 -1.10
CA GLN A 37 -11.51 -3.88 -1.69
C GLN A 37 -10.68 -4.74 -2.66
N LYS A 38 -9.91 -4.11 -3.56
CA LYS A 38 -9.05 -4.83 -4.51
C LYS A 38 -7.88 -5.54 -3.86
N SER A 39 -7.35 -5.02 -2.75
CA SER A 39 -6.20 -5.60 -2.05
C SER A 39 -6.63 -6.75 -1.15
N ASP A 40 -7.75 -6.60 -0.44
CA ASP A 40 -8.32 -7.62 0.45
C ASP A 40 -8.84 -8.84 -0.33
N ALA A 41 -9.23 -8.67 -1.59
CA ALA A 41 -9.60 -9.77 -2.47
C ALA A 41 -8.41 -10.63 -2.97
N ARG A 42 -7.17 -10.29 -2.62
CA ARG A 42 -5.97 -11.03 -3.02
C ARG A 42 -5.52 -11.99 -1.92
N ALA A 43 -5.06 -13.18 -2.32
CA ALA A 43 -4.42 -14.12 -1.41
C ALA A 43 -3.24 -13.48 -0.66
N GLU A 44 -2.41 -12.72 -1.38
CA GLU A 44 -1.30 -11.95 -0.80
C GLU A 44 -1.68 -10.47 -0.64
N ARG A 45 -2.65 -10.19 0.25
CA ARG A 45 -3.15 -8.80 0.43
C ARG A 45 -2.03 -7.82 0.81
N ALA A 46 -1.09 -8.23 1.65
CA ALA A 46 0.00 -7.36 2.12
C ALA A 46 0.90 -6.91 0.97
N ALA A 47 1.22 -7.81 0.02
CA ALA A 47 1.97 -7.46 -1.18
C ALA A 47 1.19 -6.47 -2.07
N SER A 48 -0.13 -6.65 -2.17
CA SER A 48 -1.02 -5.75 -2.89
C SER A 48 -1.05 -4.33 -2.30
N TYR A 49 -1.08 -4.22 -0.97
CA TYR A 49 -1.00 -2.95 -0.26
C TYR A 49 0.39 -2.31 -0.39
N ALA A 50 1.45 -3.10 -0.27
CA ALA A 50 2.82 -2.60 -0.39
C ALA A 50 3.11 -1.99 -1.76
N LYS A 51 2.68 -2.65 -2.85
CA LYS A 51 2.78 -2.10 -4.21
C LYS A 51 2.12 -0.73 -4.33
N ARG A 52 0.92 -0.56 -3.76
CA ARG A 52 0.17 0.70 -3.81
C ARG A 52 0.80 1.77 -2.93
N PHE A 53 1.36 1.38 -1.80
CA PHE A 53 2.07 2.29 -0.92
C PHE A 53 3.28 2.90 -1.64
N ALA A 54 4.13 2.06 -2.24
CA ALA A 54 5.29 2.56 -2.99
C ALA A 54 4.89 3.45 -4.18
N ALA A 55 3.80 3.12 -4.87
CA ALA A 55 3.29 3.94 -5.97
C ALA A 55 2.75 5.32 -5.54
N LYS A 56 2.44 5.52 -4.25
CA LYS A 56 2.00 6.81 -3.71
C LYS A 56 3.17 7.67 -3.20
N GLU A 57 4.27 7.03 -2.81
CA GLU A 57 5.48 7.70 -2.30
C GLU A 57 6.48 8.07 -3.42
N ALA A 58 6.42 7.36 -4.55
CA ALA A 58 7.18 7.67 -5.76
C ALA A 58 6.58 8.88 -6.51
#